data_AF-A0A1C6D3F6-F1
#
_entry.id   AF-A0A1C6D3F6-F1
#
_cell.length_a   1.000
_cell.length_b   1.000
_cell.length_c   1.000
_cell.angle_alpha   90.00
_cell.angle_beta   90.00
_cell.angle_gamma   90.00
#
_symmetry.space_group_name_H-M   'P 1'
#
loop_
_entity.id
_entity.type
_entity.pdbx_description
1 polymer ?
#
loop_
_entity_poly.entity_id
_entity_poly.type
_entity_poly.pdbx_seq_one_letter_code
_entity_poly.pdbx_strand_id
1 'polypeptide(L)'
;MADEKCILDPRRDCLGLQKANMLEKRMERMEEQSRDTHGKLFDRIRDLEKAEAARNEQYDNIMEKLDKLIAWQEAEQAAPKKRWDAIVDKAIWAVLAAVIAFLLARIGL
;
A
#
# COMPACT_ATOMS: atom_id res chain seq x y z
N MET A 1 3.25 59.84 -0.80
CA MET A 1 4.16 59.76 -1.95
C MET A 1 5.55 59.86 -1.36
N ALA A 2 6.25 58.73 -1.24
CA ALA A 2 7.52 58.66 -0.53
C ALA A 2 8.59 59.44 -1.30
N ASP A 3 9.35 60.25 -0.59
CA ASP A 3 10.32 61.22 -1.10
C ASP A 3 11.23 60.66 -2.20
N GLU A 4 11.03 61.15 -3.42
CA GLU A 4 11.83 60.83 -4.61
C GLU A 4 13.23 61.49 -4.60
N LYS A 5 13.60 62.18 -3.50
CA LYS A 5 14.87 62.92 -3.40
C LYS A 5 15.81 62.30 -2.37
N CYS A 6 17.06 62.09 -2.79
CA CYS A 6 18.11 61.56 -1.93
C CYS A 6 18.51 62.58 -0.88
N ILE A 7 18.54 62.16 0.39
CA ILE A 7 18.92 62.99 1.56
C ILE A 7 20.31 63.62 1.40
N LEU A 8 21.21 63.00 0.61
CA LEU A 8 22.58 63.48 0.37
C LEU A 8 22.75 64.43 -0.85
N ASP A 9 21.88 64.39 -1.87
CA ASP A 9 21.96 65.28 -3.05
C ASP A 9 20.61 65.31 -3.82
N PRO A 10 19.90 66.46 -3.87
CA PRO A 10 18.61 66.59 -4.54
C PRO A 10 18.62 66.55 -6.08
N ARG A 11 19.79 66.53 -6.73
CA ARG A 11 19.92 66.57 -8.21
C ARG A 11 20.23 65.22 -8.85
N ARG A 12 20.41 64.16 -8.06
CA ARG A 12 20.76 62.82 -8.53
C ARG A 12 19.65 61.83 -8.19
N ASP A 13 19.22 61.06 -9.18
CA ASP A 13 18.24 60.00 -8.99
C ASP A 13 18.76 58.94 -8.01
N CYS A 14 17.95 58.58 -7.02
CA CYS A 14 18.28 57.58 -6.02
C CYS A 14 18.30 56.18 -6.62
N LEU A 15 19.47 55.74 -7.08
CA LEU A 15 19.70 54.36 -7.56
C LEU A 15 19.25 53.30 -6.54
N GLY A 16 19.33 53.59 -5.23
CA GLY A 16 18.85 52.69 -4.17
C GLY A 16 17.33 52.53 -4.14
N LEU A 17 16.58 53.60 -4.39
CA LEU A 17 15.12 53.61 -4.35
C LEU A 17 14.53 52.90 -5.57
N GLN A 18 15.15 53.08 -6.74
CA GLN A 18 14.79 52.33 -7.95
C GLN A 18 15.04 50.83 -7.79
N LYS A 19 16.18 50.44 -7.18
CA LYS A 19 16.47 49.03 -6.88
C LYS A 19 15.50 48.46 -5.84
N ALA A 20 15.14 49.23 -4.81
CA ALA A 20 14.17 48.82 -3.79
C ALA A 20 12.77 48.58 -4.41
N ASN A 21 12.29 49.49 -5.26
CA ASN A 21 11.00 49.35 -5.95
C ASN A 21 11.00 48.13 -6.92
N MET A 22 12.12 47.90 -7.63
CA MET A 22 12.28 46.67 -8.43
C MET A 22 12.30 45.40 -7.58
N LEU A 23 12.89 45.44 -6.39
CA LEU A 23 12.93 44.31 -5.46
C LEU A 23 11.55 44.01 -4.90
N GLU A 24 10.79 45.04 -4.51
CA GLU A 24 9.43 44.94 -4.00
C GLU A 24 8.49 44.29 -5.03
N LYS A 25 8.55 44.75 -6.30
CA LYS A 25 7.81 44.12 -7.41
C LYS A 25 8.21 42.67 -7.69
N ARG A 26 9.47 42.31 -7.43
CA ARG A 26 9.93 40.91 -7.54
C ARG A 26 9.44 40.07 -6.37
N MET A 27 9.45 40.62 -5.15
CA MET A 27 8.92 39.93 -3.97
C MET A 27 7.42 39.68 -4.08
N GLU A 28 6.61 40.67 -4.46
CA GLU A 28 5.16 40.48 -4.67
C GLU A 28 4.89 39.36 -5.68
N ARG A 29 5.57 39.38 -6.84
CA ARG A 29 5.39 38.36 -7.87
C ARG A 29 5.82 36.96 -7.40
N MET A 30 6.89 36.89 -6.61
CA MET A 30 7.38 35.63 -6.03
C MET A 30 6.44 35.11 -4.94
N GLU A 31 5.90 36.00 -4.11
CA GLU A 31 4.95 35.63 -3.06
C GLU A 31 3.64 35.11 -3.67
N GLU A 32 3.14 35.76 -4.71
CA GLU A 32 1.94 35.35 -5.43
C GLU A 32 2.12 33.97 -6.10
N GLN A 33 3.25 33.75 -6.76
CA GLN A 33 3.60 32.43 -7.33
C GLN A 33 3.80 31.37 -6.25
N SER A 34 4.41 31.74 -5.12
CA SER A 34 4.64 30.83 -4.01
C SER A 34 3.31 30.39 -3.39
N ARG A 35 2.36 31.32 -3.17
CA ARG A 35 1.03 31.02 -2.62
C ARG A 35 0.24 30.07 -3.52
N ASP A 36 0.25 30.29 -4.84
CA ASP A 36 -0.40 29.38 -5.80
C ASP A 36 0.27 27.99 -5.83
N THR A 37 1.60 27.96 -5.81
CA THR A 37 2.36 26.69 -5.83
C THR A 37 2.15 25.87 -4.57
N HIS A 38 2.17 26.51 -3.40
CA HIS A 38 1.92 25.84 -2.12
C HIS A 38 0.46 25.37 -2.02
N GLY A 39 -0.52 26.15 -2.50
CA GLY A 39 -1.92 25.74 -2.55
C GLY A 39 -2.11 24.43 -3.31
N LYS A 40 -1.55 24.33 -4.52
CA LYS A 40 -1.60 23.10 -5.34
C LYS A 40 -0.89 21.92 -4.69
N LEU A 41 0.21 22.17 -3.97
CA LEU A 41 0.93 21.12 -3.23
C LEU A 41 0.08 20.58 -2.07
N PHE A 42 -0.53 21.46 -1.27
CA PHE A 42 -1.40 21.05 -0.16
C PHE A 42 -2.65 20.32 -0.63
N ASP A 43 -3.25 20.74 -1.76
CA ASP A 43 -4.37 20.02 -2.35
C ASP A 43 -3.97 18.59 -2.75
N ARG A 44 -2.81 18.42 -3.40
CA ARG A 44 -2.28 17.10 -3.74
C ARG A 44 -1.98 16.25 -2.51
N ILE A 45 -1.39 16.82 -1.46
CA ILE A 45 -1.11 16.10 -0.21
C ILE A 45 -2.43 15.64 0.42
N ARG A 46 -3.44 16.52 0.47
CA ARG A 46 -4.76 16.20 1.00
C ARG A 46 -5.47 15.10 0.20
N ASP A 47 -5.33 15.11 -1.13
CA ASP A 47 -5.89 14.05 -1.98
C ASP A 47 -5.17 12.71 -1.78
N LEU A 48 -3.84 12.73 -1.61
CA LEU A 48 -3.06 11.54 -1.26
C LEU A 48 -3.43 10.99 0.11
N GLU A 49 -3.59 11.85 1.12
CA GLU A 49 -3.98 11.48 2.49
C GLU A 49 -5.39 10.86 2.53
N LYS A 50 -6.34 11.40 1.75
CA LYS A 50 -7.66 10.78 1.57
C LYS A 50 -7.59 9.43 0.86
N ALA A 51 -6.76 9.32 -0.18
CA ALA A 51 -6.57 8.07 -0.91
C ALA A 51 -5.91 7.01 -0.01
N GLU A 52 -4.98 7.39 0.86
CA GLU A 52 -4.33 6.51 1.83
C GLU A 52 -5.28 6.07 2.95
N ALA A 53 -6.11 6.99 3.48
CA ALA A 53 -7.15 6.65 4.45
C ALA A 53 -8.15 5.63 3.89
N ALA A 54 -8.60 5.80 2.64
CA ALA A 54 -9.47 4.83 1.96
C ALA A 54 -8.77 3.50 1.68
N ARG A 55 -7.43 3.50 1.56
CA ARG A 55 -6.62 2.31 1.31
C ARG A 55 -6.45 1.46 2.57
N ASN A 56 -6.30 2.10 3.74
CA ASN A 56 -6.03 1.39 4.98
C ASN A 56 -7.22 0.50 5.40
N GLU A 57 -8.45 1.01 5.25
CA GLU A 57 -9.67 0.20 5.46
C GLU A 57 -9.78 -0.98 4.47
N GLN A 58 -9.30 -0.82 3.24
CA GLN A 58 -9.30 -1.92 2.27
C GLN A 58 -8.25 -2.98 2.60
N TYR A 59 -7.08 -2.60 3.13
CA TYR A 59 -6.05 -3.57 3.53
C TYR A 59 -6.52 -4.49 4.66
N ASP A 60 -7.19 -3.96 5.68
CA ASP A 60 -7.72 -4.77 6.78
C ASP A 60 -8.78 -5.78 6.30
N ASN A 61 -9.68 -5.32 5.41
CA ASN A 61 -10.68 -6.19 4.79
C ASN A 61 -10.05 -7.27 3.88
N ILE A 62 -8.93 -6.97 3.21
CA ILE A 62 -8.23 -7.94 2.35
C ILE A 62 -7.52 -8.99 3.21
N MET A 63 -6.86 -8.59 4.29
CA MET A 63 -6.19 -9.52 5.21
C MET A 63 -7.19 -10.46 5.89
N GLU A 64 -8.34 -9.95 6.35
CA GLU A 64 -9.38 -10.79 6.95
C GLU A 64 -9.96 -11.81 5.97
N LYS A 65 -10.09 -11.44 4.69
CA LYS A 65 -10.54 -12.37 3.64
C LYS A 65 -9.50 -13.44 3.33
N LEU A 66 -8.21 -13.10 3.34
CA LEU A 66 -7.11 -14.04 3.14
C LEU A 66 -7.05 -15.07 4.27
N ASP A 67 -7.17 -14.65 5.53
CA ASP A 67 -7.17 -15.58 6.68
C ASP A 67 -8.38 -16.52 6.64
N LYS A 68 -9.57 -16.01 6.26
CA LYS A 68 -10.77 -16.85 6.07
C LYS A 68 -10.59 -17.90 4.97
N LEU A 69 -9.93 -17.53 3.87
CA LEU A 69 -9.65 -18.46 2.76
C LEU A 69 -8.63 -19.53 3.14
N ILE A 70 -7.56 -19.15 3.87
CA ILE A 70 -6.56 -20.10 4.37
C ILE A 70 -7.21 -21.08 5.36
N ALA A 71 -7.99 -20.57 6.31
CA ALA A 71 -8.68 -21.42 7.28
C ALA A 71 -9.67 -22.39 6.61
N TRP A 72 -10.40 -21.92 5.58
CA TRP A 72 -11.29 -22.79 4.81
C TRP A 72 -10.51 -23.84 4.01
N GLN A 73 -9.41 -23.45 3.36
CA GLN A 73 -8.55 -24.36 2.61
C GLN A 73 -7.94 -25.44 3.53
N GLU A 74 -7.42 -25.07 4.70
CA GLU A 74 -6.86 -26.02 5.66
C GLU A 74 -7.92 -26.99 6.19
N ALA A 75 -9.13 -26.49 6.50
CA ALA A 75 -10.24 -27.33 6.95
C ALA A 75 -10.70 -28.31 5.86
N GLU A 76 -10.88 -27.82 4.63
CA GLU A 76 -11.34 -28.62 3.49
C GLU A 76 -10.26 -29.58 2.99
N GLN A 77 -8.97 -29.30 3.20
CA GLN A 77 -7.87 -30.19 2.78
C GLN A 77 -7.52 -31.23 3.85
N ALA A 78 -7.72 -30.93 5.14
CA ALA A 78 -7.47 -31.85 6.24
C ALA A 78 -8.51 -33.00 6.33
N ALA A 79 -9.78 -32.72 6.02
CA ALA A 79 -10.84 -33.74 6.01
C ALA A 79 -10.65 -34.85 4.96
N PRO A 80 -10.40 -34.56 3.66
CA PRO A 80 -10.24 -35.59 2.63
C PRO A 80 -8.93 -36.35 2.79
N LYS A 81 -7.85 -35.72 3.24
CA LYS A 81 -6.55 -36.37 3.42
C LYS A 81 -6.61 -37.49 4.47
N LYS A 82 -7.24 -37.23 5.63
CA LYS A 82 -7.45 -38.24 6.68
C LYS A 82 -8.32 -39.41 6.24
N ARG A 83 -9.32 -39.16 5.37
CA ARG A 83 -10.16 -40.23 4.82
C ARG A 83 -9.41 -41.07 3.79
N TRP A 84 -8.57 -40.45 2.97
CA TRP A 84 -7.73 -41.14 1.99
C TRP A 84 -6.71 -42.07 2.63
N ASP A 85 -5.98 -41.59 3.65
CA ASP A 85 -5.00 -42.43 4.36
C ASP A 85 -5.67 -43.67 4.99
N ALA A 86 -6.83 -43.50 5.62
CA ALA A 86 -7.59 -44.61 6.22
C ALA A 86 -8.14 -45.61 5.18
N ILE A 87 -8.45 -45.17 3.96
CA ILE A 87 -8.88 -46.05 2.86
C ILE A 87 -7.69 -46.85 2.34
N VAL A 88 -6.53 -46.21 2.16
CA VAL A 88 -5.29 -46.86 1.71
C VAL A 88 -4.84 -47.92 2.70
N ASP A 89 -4.81 -47.62 4.00
CA ASP A 89 -4.43 -48.59 5.03
C ASP A 89 -5.33 -49.83 5.02
N LYS A 90 -6.65 -49.63 4.89
CA LYS A 90 -7.60 -50.75 4.80
C LYS A 90 -7.41 -51.58 3.54
N ALA A 91 -7.13 -50.93 2.41
CA ALA A 91 -6.88 -51.63 1.14
C ALA A 91 -5.60 -52.48 1.23
N ILE A 92 -4.53 -51.96 1.83
CA ILE A 92 -3.28 -52.70 2.02
C ILE A 92 -3.49 -53.93 2.90
N TRP A 93 -4.19 -53.77 4.03
CA TRP A 93 -4.51 -54.90 4.91
C TRP A 93 -5.38 -55.95 4.23
N ALA A 94 -6.37 -55.53 3.44
CA ALA A 94 -7.23 -56.45 2.70
C ALA A 94 -6.43 -57.26 1.66
N VAL A 95 -5.51 -56.62 0.95
CA VAL A 95 -4.63 -57.30 -0.02
C VAL A 95 -3.68 -58.27 0.69
N LEU A 96 -3.05 -57.86 1.80
CA LEU A 96 -2.19 -58.75 2.59
C LEU A 96 -2.95 -59.97 3.10
N ALA A 97 -4.13 -59.77 3.67
CA ALA A 97 -4.99 -60.86 4.12
C ALA A 97 -5.39 -61.79 2.96
N ALA A 98 -5.74 -61.24 1.80
CA ALA A 98 -6.07 -62.02 0.61
C ALA A 98 -4.88 -62.85 0.11
N VAL A 99 -3.66 -62.29 0.11
CA VAL A 99 -2.44 -63.02 -0.29
C VAL A 99 -2.14 -64.15 0.70
N ILE A 100 -2.23 -63.89 2.00
CA ILE A 100 -2.01 -64.92 3.04
C ILE A 100 -3.06 -66.04 2.91
N ALA A 101 -4.34 -65.67 2.76
CA ALA A 101 -5.42 -66.63 2.57
C ALA A 101 -5.23 -67.48 1.30
N PHE A 102 -4.78 -66.85 0.21
CA PHE A 102 -4.49 -67.54 -1.05
C PHE A 102 -3.31 -68.53 -0.91
N LEU A 103 -2.23 -68.13 -0.22
CA LEU A 103 -1.08 -69.01 0.02
C LEU A 103 -1.43 -70.19 0.93
N LEU A 104 -2.23 -69.95 1.98
CA LEU A 104 -2.72 -71.02 2.87
C LEU A 104 -3.63 -72.00 2.12
N ALA A 105 -4.58 -71.49 1.33
CA ALA A 105 -5.44 -72.33 0.50
C ALA A 105 -4.66 -73.16 -0.54
N ARG A 106 -3.51 -72.68 -1.00
CA ARG A 106 -2.65 -73.39 -1.96
C ARG A 106 -1.81 -74.49 -1.32
N ILE A 107 -1.42 -74.33 -0.05
CA ILE A 107 -0.58 -75.28 0.71
C ILE A 107 -1.40 -76.44 1.30
N GLY A 108 -2.74 -76.41 1.21
CA GLY A 108 -3.60 -77.56 1.51
C GLY A 108 -3.90 -77.74 3.00
N LEU A 109 -4.14 -76.63 3.71
CA LEU A 109 -4.89 -76.62 4.97
C LEU A 109 -6.33 -76.13 4.73
#